data_AF-A0A1I8PKF0-F1
#
_entry.id   AF-A0A1I8PKF0-F1
#
_cell.length_a   1.000
_cell.length_b   1.000
_cell.length_c   1.000
_cell.angle_alpha   90.00
_cell.angle_beta   90.00
_cell.angle_gamma   90.00
#
_symmetry.space_group_name_H-M   'P 1'
#
loop_
_entity.id
_entity.type
_entity.pdbx_description
1 polymer ?
#
loop_
_entity_poly.entity_id
_entity_poly.type
_entity_poly.pdbx_seq_one_letter_code
_entity_poly.pdbx_strand_id
1 'polypeptide(L)'
;MIICALKYNLQKGIQNSKQQGHQLIVASYNNLMKNQEHKVENPKDAYIVGWCIELLHAAHIIYDDILDQSISRYGQPCWHQMENIGLTAFNDAIIFEKSLFLLMRLHLGTKDYYAKMMELFYEVALVTSCGQHMDLTYYLPNVYAAFEKKTLEAIRKRIQQASKEVPGEVMLQTLNKIYQQAQYI
;
A
#
# COMPACT_ATOMS: atom_id res chain seq x y z
N MET A 1 -11.91 21.84 1.85
CA MET A 1 -10.81 20.97 1.38
C MET A 1 -10.97 19.55 1.91
N ILE A 2 -10.89 19.31 3.23
CA ILE A 2 -11.04 17.97 3.85
C ILE A 2 -12.36 17.26 3.49
N ILE A 3 -13.51 17.95 3.51
CA ILE A 3 -14.81 17.36 3.12
C ILE A 3 -14.79 16.89 1.65
N CYS A 4 -14.11 17.64 0.77
CA CYS A 4 -13.93 17.25 -0.62
C CYS A 4 -13.02 16.03 -0.73
N ALA A 5 -11.92 15.99 0.03
CA ALA A 5 -11.03 14.83 0.09
C ALA A 5 -11.78 13.57 0.57
N LEU A 6 -12.60 13.69 1.62
CA LEU A 6 -13.42 12.58 2.15
C LEU A 6 -14.40 12.10 1.08
N LYS A 7 -15.14 13.01 0.44
CA LYS A 7 -16.06 12.65 -0.64
C LYS A 7 -15.35 11.98 -1.82
N TYR A 8 -14.17 12.46 -2.18
CA TYR A 8 -13.43 11.95 -3.32
C TYR A 8 -12.83 10.56 -3.02
N ASN A 9 -12.08 10.43 -1.93
CA ASN A 9 -11.31 9.23 -1.65
C ASN A 9 -12.13 8.14 -0.92
N LEU A 10 -13.09 8.50 -0.06
CA LEU A 10 -13.96 7.51 0.58
C LEU A 10 -15.16 7.21 -0.30
N GLN A 11 -15.98 8.19 -0.68
CA GLN A 11 -17.25 7.88 -1.34
C GLN A 11 -17.05 7.36 -2.77
N LYS A 12 -16.26 8.04 -3.61
CA LYS A 12 -15.97 7.53 -4.97
C LYS A 12 -15.00 6.35 -4.95
N GLY A 13 -14.05 6.35 -4.02
CA GLY A 13 -13.16 5.22 -3.77
C GLY A 13 -13.96 3.94 -3.53
N ILE A 14 -14.83 3.92 -2.51
CA ILE A 14 -15.70 2.78 -2.17
C ILE A 14 -16.54 2.31 -3.36
N GLN A 15 -17.13 3.24 -4.12
CA GLN A 15 -17.98 2.91 -5.27
C GLN A 15 -17.19 2.28 -6.44
N ASN A 16 -15.99 2.79 -6.73
CA ASN A 16 -15.25 2.41 -7.94
C ASN A 16 -14.22 1.30 -7.70
N SER A 17 -13.78 1.10 -6.46
CA SER A 17 -12.72 0.15 -6.09
C SER A 17 -13.21 -1.22 -5.62
N LYS A 18 -14.52 -1.36 -5.36
CA LYS A 18 -15.10 -2.43 -4.53
C LYS A 18 -14.54 -2.48 -3.10
N GLN A 19 -13.96 -1.39 -2.58
CA GLN A 19 -13.62 -1.27 -1.16
C GLN A 19 -14.91 -1.31 -0.34
N GLN A 20 -15.13 -2.45 0.29
CA GLN A 20 -16.29 -2.76 1.13
C GLN A 20 -15.83 -3.24 2.50
N GLY A 21 -14.69 -2.73 3.00
CA GLY A 21 -14.09 -3.15 4.27
C GLY A 21 -15.10 -3.02 5.41
N HIS A 22 -15.87 -1.93 5.42
CA HIS A 22 -16.98 -1.76 6.36
C HIS A 22 -18.09 -2.81 6.20
N GLN A 23 -18.45 -3.22 4.99
CA GLN A 23 -19.50 -4.23 4.75
C GLN A 23 -19.02 -5.62 5.16
N LEU A 24 -17.75 -5.94 4.91
CA LEU A 24 -17.14 -7.20 5.30
C LEU A 24 -17.12 -7.35 6.82
N ILE A 25 -16.72 -6.32 7.56
CA ILE A 25 -16.71 -6.35 9.04
C ILE A 25 -18.12 -6.55 9.59
N VAL A 26 -19.10 -5.80 9.08
CA VAL A 26 -20.49 -5.94 9.52
C VAL A 26 -21.05 -7.33 9.20
N ALA A 27 -20.77 -7.85 8.00
CA ALA A 27 -21.17 -9.21 7.61
C ALA A 27 -20.51 -10.27 8.50
N SER A 28 -19.22 -10.10 8.80
CA SER A 28 -18.45 -11.00 9.66
C SER A 28 -18.98 -10.99 11.09
N TYR A 29 -19.22 -9.79 11.64
CA TYR A 29 -19.86 -9.61 12.95
C TYR A 29 -21.21 -10.31 13.00
N ASN A 30 -22.10 -10.04 12.03
CA ASN A 30 -23.42 -10.66 11.98
C ASN A 30 -23.33 -12.18 11.90
N ASN A 31 -22.38 -12.73 11.16
CA ASN A 31 -22.20 -14.19 11.06
C ASN A 31 -21.67 -14.81 12.36
N LEU A 32 -20.77 -14.12 13.07
CA LEU A 32 -20.27 -14.59 14.38
C LEU A 32 -21.36 -14.55 15.44
N MET A 33 -22.20 -13.50 15.43
CA MET A 33 -23.29 -13.34 16.40
C MET A 33 -24.46 -14.30 16.15
N LYS A 34 -24.69 -14.79 14.93
CA LYS A 34 -25.73 -15.80 14.63
C LYS A 34 -25.58 -17.10 15.43
N ASN A 35 -24.35 -17.45 15.80
CA ASN A 35 -24.04 -18.67 16.57
C ASN A 35 -24.10 -18.46 18.08
N GLN A 36 -24.36 -17.24 18.55
CA GLN A 36 -24.63 -16.93 19.94
C GLN A 36 -26.13 -16.70 20.06
N GLU A 37 -26.83 -17.36 20.99
CA GLU A 37 -28.30 -17.25 21.16
C GLU A 37 -28.80 -15.82 21.48
N HIS A 38 -27.92 -14.83 21.48
CA HIS A 38 -28.23 -13.44 21.74
C HIS A 38 -28.68 -12.71 20.46
N LYS A 39 -29.88 -12.13 20.54
CA LYS A 39 -30.44 -11.17 19.59
C LYS A 39 -29.36 -10.13 19.25
N VAL A 40 -29.01 -9.99 17.97
CA VAL A 40 -28.01 -9.01 17.51
C VAL A 40 -28.49 -7.61 17.90
N GLU A 41 -28.05 -7.12 19.06
CA GLU A 41 -28.19 -5.72 19.42
C GLU A 41 -27.43 -4.90 18.38
N ASN A 42 -28.07 -3.81 17.93
CA ASN A 42 -27.63 -2.90 16.89
C ASN A 42 -26.09 -2.91 16.67
N PRO A 43 -25.58 -3.38 15.51
CA PRO A 43 -24.15 -3.60 15.25
C PRO A 43 -23.38 -2.29 15.03
N LYS A 44 -23.74 -1.23 15.77
CA LYS A 44 -23.17 0.11 15.69
C LYS A 44 -21.65 0.08 15.85
N ASP A 45 -21.14 -0.68 16.81
CA ASP A 45 -19.70 -0.79 17.06
C ASP A 45 -18.97 -1.39 15.84
N ALA A 46 -19.56 -2.40 15.18
CA ALA A 46 -19.01 -2.99 13.96
C ALA A 46 -19.00 -2.01 12.78
N TYR A 47 -20.05 -1.17 12.64
CA TYR A 47 -20.05 -0.10 11.64
C TYR A 47 -18.96 0.95 11.92
N ILE A 48 -18.76 1.35 13.17
CA ILE A 48 -17.70 2.29 13.55
C ILE A 48 -16.32 1.73 13.21
N VAL A 49 -16.06 0.47 13.55
CA VAL A 49 -14.80 -0.21 13.19
C VAL A 49 -14.64 -0.27 11.67
N GLY A 50 -15.70 -0.59 10.95
CA GLY A 50 -15.72 -0.57 9.49
C GLY A 50 -15.28 0.78 8.92
N TRP A 51 -15.82 1.88 9.41
CA TRP A 51 -15.42 3.23 9.00
C TRP A 51 -13.98 3.59 9.37
N CYS A 52 -13.48 3.10 10.51
CA CYS A 52 -12.07 3.28 10.89
C CYS A 52 -11.13 2.60 9.88
N ILE A 53 -11.50 1.42 9.36
CA ILE A 53 -10.75 0.73 8.31
C ILE A 53 -10.75 1.52 7.00
N GLU A 54 -11.90 2.04 6.58
CA GLU A 54 -11.98 2.85 5.36
C GLU A 54 -11.12 4.13 5.45
N LEU A 55 -11.11 4.78 6.62
CA LEU A 55 -10.25 5.94 6.88
C LEU A 55 -8.76 5.59 6.82
N LEU A 56 -8.36 4.48 7.46
CA LEU A 56 -6.98 4.01 7.45
C LEU A 56 -6.53 3.66 6.03
N HIS A 57 -7.38 2.98 5.26
CA HIS A 57 -7.08 2.58 3.90
C HIS A 57 -6.99 3.78 2.95
N ALA A 58 -7.93 4.72 3.05
CA ALA A 58 -7.92 5.94 2.24
C ALA A 58 -6.66 6.79 2.51
N ALA A 59 -6.21 6.88 3.77
CA ALA A 59 -4.95 7.55 4.10
C ALA A 59 -3.75 6.87 3.40
N HIS A 60 -3.64 5.54 3.50
CA HIS A 60 -2.54 4.80 2.89
C HIS A 60 -2.55 4.86 1.36
N ILE A 61 -3.73 4.86 0.72
CA ILE A 61 -3.82 5.04 -0.74
C ILE A 61 -3.30 6.40 -1.16
N ILE A 62 -3.63 7.47 -0.44
CA ILE A 62 -3.13 8.80 -0.77
C ILE A 62 -1.61 8.85 -0.59
N TYR A 63 -1.06 8.24 0.48
CA TYR A 63 0.39 8.12 0.65
C TYR A 63 1.04 7.35 -0.50
N ASP A 64 0.52 6.16 -0.84
CA ASP A 64 0.96 5.30 -1.93
C ASP A 64 0.97 6.06 -3.27
N ASP A 65 -0.15 6.70 -3.60
CA ASP A 65 -0.28 7.49 -4.84
C ASP A 65 0.78 8.58 -4.93
N ILE A 66 1.07 9.28 -3.83
CA ILE A 66 2.08 10.35 -3.78
C ILE A 66 3.49 9.77 -3.95
N LEU A 67 3.81 8.70 -3.21
CA LEU A 67 5.12 8.08 -3.21
C LEU A 67 5.47 7.48 -4.59
N ASP A 68 4.47 6.86 -5.23
CA ASP A 68 4.62 6.24 -6.55
C ASP A 68 4.45 7.23 -7.71
N GLN A 69 4.10 8.49 -7.42
CA GLN A 69 3.76 9.50 -8.43
C GLN A 69 2.64 9.02 -9.38
N SER A 70 1.68 8.28 -8.83
CA SER A 70 0.60 7.67 -9.59
C SER A 70 -0.29 8.74 -10.25
N ILE A 71 -0.62 8.53 -11.52
CA ILE A 71 -1.44 9.47 -12.30
C ILE A 71 -2.93 9.26 -12.04
N SER A 72 -3.37 8.00 -11.99
CA SER A 72 -4.79 7.66 -11.88
C SER A 72 -5.06 6.42 -11.04
N ARG A 73 -6.18 6.43 -10.33
CA ARG A 73 -6.71 5.30 -9.56
C ARG A 73 -8.21 5.13 -9.79
N TYR A 74 -8.63 3.90 -10.04
CA TYR A 74 -10.04 3.55 -10.37
C TYR A 74 -10.66 4.41 -11.49
N GLY A 75 -9.86 4.71 -12.53
CA GLY A 75 -10.30 5.51 -13.67
C GLY A 75 -10.50 7.00 -13.36
N GLN A 76 -9.97 7.51 -12.24
CA GLN A 76 -9.98 8.92 -11.87
C GLN A 76 -8.54 9.38 -11.56
N PRO A 77 -8.21 10.68 -11.67
CA PRO A 77 -6.92 11.19 -11.23
C PRO A 77 -6.65 10.87 -9.75
N CYS A 78 -5.40 10.57 -9.39
CA CYS A 78 -5.04 10.41 -7.98
C CYS A 78 -5.27 11.73 -7.22
N TRP A 79 -5.53 11.68 -5.91
CA TRP A 79 -5.92 12.89 -5.17
C TRP A 79 -4.90 14.04 -5.28
N HIS A 80 -3.61 13.71 -5.24
CA HIS A 80 -2.53 14.69 -5.39
C HIS A 80 -2.40 15.26 -6.82
N GLN A 81 -3.00 14.62 -7.83
CA GLN A 81 -3.03 15.06 -9.23
C GLN A 81 -4.21 16.00 -9.52
N MET A 82 -5.15 16.16 -8.58
CA MET A 82 -6.27 17.08 -8.73
C MET A 82 -5.78 18.53 -8.74
N GLU A 83 -6.46 19.35 -9.55
CA GLU A 83 -6.14 20.78 -9.66
C GLU A 83 -6.14 21.45 -8.27
N ASN A 84 -5.07 22.19 -7.97
CA ASN A 84 -4.86 22.91 -6.71
C ASN A 84 -4.70 22.05 -5.45
N ILE A 85 -4.52 20.72 -5.57
CA ILE A 85 -4.22 19.85 -4.41
C ILE A 85 -2.71 19.63 -4.26
N GLY A 86 -2.07 18.95 -5.22
CA GLY A 86 -0.63 18.66 -5.12
C GLY A 86 -0.27 17.98 -3.80
N LEU A 87 0.81 18.47 -3.16
CA LEU A 87 1.32 17.89 -1.90
C LEU A 87 0.45 18.20 -0.67
N THR A 88 -0.58 19.05 -0.75
CA THR A 88 -1.52 19.19 0.38
C THR A 88 -2.30 17.91 0.64
N ALA A 89 -2.40 17.02 -0.35
CA ALA A 89 -2.92 15.67 -0.23
C ALA A 89 -2.24 14.86 0.90
N PHE A 90 -0.94 15.08 1.14
CA PHE A 90 -0.23 14.43 2.24
C PHE A 90 -0.83 14.79 3.60
N ASN A 91 -1.14 16.06 3.82
CA ASN A 91 -1.78 16.51 5.06
C ASN A 91 -3.24 16.02 5.15
N ASP A 92 -3.96 15.92 4.03
CA ASP A 92 -5.31 15.33 4.01
C ASP A 92 -5.29 13.86 4.48
N ALA A 93 -4.28 13.09 4.06
CA ALA A 93 -4.09 11.71 4.49
C ALA A 93 -3.78 11.60 5.99
N ILE A 94 -2.93 12.49 6.52
CA ILE A 94 -2.69 12.58 7.99
C ILE A 94 -4.01 12.84 8.72
N ILE A 95 -4.84 13.75 8.22
CA ILE A 95 -6.13 14.06 8.85
C ILE A 95 -7.04 12.84 8.85
N PHE A 96 -7.06 12.03 7.79
CA PHE A 96 -7.85 10.80 7.76
C PHE A 96 -7.35 9.80 8.80
N GLU A 97 -6.03 9.63 8.88
CA GLU A 97 -5.39 8.79 9.87
C GLU A 97 -5.68 9.27 11.31
N LYS A 98 -5.73 10.57 11.58
CA LYS A 98 -6.09 11.06 12.93
C LYS A 98 -7.59 11.00 13.21
N SER A 99 -8.41 11.11 12.17
CA SER A 99 -9.87 11.03 12.27
C SER A 99 -10.34 9.65 12.72
N LEU A 100 -9.64 8.56 12.33
CA LEU A 100 -9.99 7.22 12.80
C LEU A 100 -9.81 7.10 14.33
N PHE A 101 -8.75 7.64 14.91
CA PHE A 101 -8.52 7.59 16.36
C PHE A 101 -9.53 8.44 17.13
N LEU A 102 -9.92 9.59 16.55
CA LEU A 102 -11.01 10.39 17.10
C LEU A 102 -12.34 9.62 17.07
N LEU A 103 -12.65 8.96 15.96
CA LEU A 103 -13.88 8.17 15.80
C LEU A 103 -13.93 7.00 16.79
N MET A 104 -12.83 6.26 16.93
CA MET A 104 -12.72 5.19 17.94
C MET A 104 -12.91 5.73 19.36
N ARG A 105 -12.24 6.83 19.72
CA ARG A 105 -12.39 7.41 21.06
C ARG A 105 -13.82 7.82 21.36
N LEU A 106 -14.51 8.45 20.40
CA LEU A 106 -15.88 8.96 20.59
C LEU A 106 -16.94 7.88 20.76
N HIS A 107 -16.75 6.71 20.12
CA HIS A 107 -17.79 5.68 20.08
C HIS A 107 -17.43 4.41 20.85
N LEU A 108 -16.14 4.10 20.95
CA LEU A 108 -15.64 2.90 21.61
C LEU A 108 -14.91 3.21 22.91
N GLY A 109 -14.61 4.48 23.23
CA GLY A 109 -13.73 4.85 24.35
C GLY A 109 -14.16 4.37 25.74
N THR A 110 -15.44 4.06 25.95
CA THR A 110 -15.97 3.51 27.21
C THR A 110 -16.14 1.99 27.19
N LYS A 111 -15.78 1.33 26.09
CA LYS A 111 -15.91 -0.12 25.91
C LYS A 111 -14.68 -0.82 26.48
N ASP A 112 -14.88 -1.96 27.14
CA ASP A 112 -13.80 -2.74 27.75
C ASP A 112 -12.72 -3.19 26.74
N TYR A 113 -13.10 -3.34 25.47
CA TYR A 113 -12.20 -3.74 24.39
C TYR A 113 -11.53 -2.57 23.65
N TYR A 114 -11.75 -1.31 24.04
CA TYR A 114 -11.21 -0.12 23.37
C TYR A 114 -9.69 -0.14 23.23
N ALA A 115 -8.98 -0.42 24.33
CA ALA A 115 -7.52 -0.46 24.34
C ALA A 115 -7.00 -1.50 23.34
N LYS A 116 -7.64 -2.69 23.31
CA LYS A 116 -7.26 -3.75 22.39
C LYS A 116 -7.51 -3.39 20.92
N MET A 117 -8.62 -2.69 20.65
CA MET A 117 -8.90 -2.18 19.31
C MET A 117 -7.87 -1.14 18.88
N MET A 118 -7.51 -0.20 19.76
CA MET A 118 -6.48 0.80 19.48
C MET A 118 -5.12 0.15 19.16
N GLU A 119 -4.68 -0.81 19.97
CA GLU A 119 -3.45 -1.59 19.73
C GLU A 119 -3.46 -2.22 18.35
N LEU A 120 -4.56 -2.88 17.98
CA LEU A 120 -4.68 -3.55 16.69
C LEU A 120 -4.57 -2.56 15.51
N PHE A 121 -5.25 -1.41 15.59
CA PHE A 121 -5.15 -0.39 14.53
C PHE A 121 -3.74 0.20 14.42
N TYR A 122 -3.05 0.42 15.54
CA TYR A 122 -1.66 0.88 15.52
C TYR A 122 -0.71 -0.18 14.94
N GLU A 123 -0.86 -1.45 15.32
CA GLU A 123 -0.06 -2.55 14.80
C GLU A 123 -0.24 -2.69 13.29
N VAL A 124 -1.49 -2.68 12.81
CA VAL A 124 -1.78 -2.73 11.37
C VAL A 124 -1.15 -1.54 10.64
N ALA A 125 -1.32 -0.31 11.14
CA ALA A 125 -0.73 0.88 10.52
C ALA A 125 0.80 0.81 10.48
N LEU A 126 1.43 0.30 11.55
CA LEU A 126 2.88 0.14 11.62
C LEU A 126 3.37 -0.92 10.62
N VAL A 127 2.75 -2.10 10.59
CA VAL A 127 3.13 -3.18 9.67
C VAL A 127 2.96 -2.74 8.22
N THR A 128 1.87 -2.04 7.89
CA THR A 128 1.66 -1.48 6.55
C THR A 128 2.72 -0.44 6.20
N SER A 129 3.07 0.47 7.12
CA SER A 129 4.11 1.48 6.90
C SER A 129 5.50 0.86 6.71
N CYS A 130 5.83 -0.18 7.48
CA CYS A 130 7.05 -0.97 7.29
C CYS A 130 7.06 -1.68 5.93
N GLY A 131 5.91 -2.21 5.50
CA GLY A 131 5.70 -2.78 4.17
C GLY A 131 6.02 -1.77 3.07
N GLN A 132 5.45 -0.56 3.15
CA GLN A 132 5.71 0.51 2.19
C GLN A 132 7.18 0.93 2.20
N HIS A 133 7.80 1.05 3.39
CA HIS A 133 9.21 1.39 3.49
C HIS A 133 10.10 0.33 2.81
N MET A 134 9.77 -0.96 2.99
CA MET A 134 10.46 -2.04 2.28
C MET A 134 10.26 -1.92 0.78
N ASP A 135 9.04 -1.68 0.30
CA ASP A 135 8.76 -1.53 -1.14
C ASP A 135 9.61 -0.41 -1.77
N LEU A 136 9.65 0.77 -1.13
CA LEU A 136 10.45 1.90 -1.57
C LEU A 136 11.96 1.64 -1.51
N THR A 137 12.43 0.91 -0.50
CA THR A 137 13.86 0.65 -0.29
C THR A 137 14.36 -0.46 -1.22
N TYR A 138 13.56 -1.51 -1.38
CA TYR A 138 13.84 -2.64 -2.26
C TYR A 138 13.31 -2.39 -3.67
N TYR A 139 13.56 -1.18 -4.20
CA TYR A 139 13.37 -0.89 -5.61
C TYR A 139 14.04 -2.00 -6.41
N LEU A 140 13.23 -2.91 -6.96
CA LEU A 140 13.64 -4.15 -7.63
C LEU A 140 14.82 -3.94 -8.59
N PRO A 141 14.92 -2.83 -9.33
CA PRO A 141 16.08 -2.52 -10.18
C PRO A 141 17.42 -2.52 -9.45
N ASN A 142 17.54 -2.11 -8.19
CA ASN A 142 18.83 -2.08 -7.49
C ASN A 142 19.28 -3.48 -7.07
N VAL A 143 18.34 -4.30 -6.60
CA VAL A 143 18.62 -5.70 -6.23
C VAL A 143 18.83 -6.55 -7.47
N TYR A 144 18.02 -6.37 -8.52
CA TYR A 144 18.20 -7.01 -9.81
C TYR A 144 19.49 -6.55 -10.49
N ALA A 145 19.82 -5.26 -10.53
CA ALA A 145 21.06 -4.79 -11.14
C ALA A 145 22.29 -5.32 -10.39
N ALA A 146 22.25 -5.40 -9.05
CA ALA A 146 23.32 -6.01 -8.27
C ALA A 146 23.45 -7.52 -8.56
N PHE A 147 22.31 -8.23 -8.66
CA PHE A 147 22.26 -9.66 -9.01
C PHE A 147 22.72 -9.93 -10.45
N GLU A 148 22.26 -9.15 -11.43
CA GLU A 148 22.65 -9.21 -12.83
C GLU A 148 24.13 -8.92 -12.99
N LYS A 149 24.65 -7.87 -12.35
CA LYS A 149 26.08 -7.54 -12.37
C LYS A 149 26.92 -8.69 -11.82
N LYS A 150 26.51 -9.26 -10.68
CA LYS A 150 27.20 -10.42 -10.06
C LYS A 150 27.17 -11.65 -10.98
N THR A 151 26.04 -11.90 -11.64
CA THR A 151 25.87 -13.00 -12.59
C THR A 151 26.70 -12.79 -13.86
N LEU A 152 26.71 -11.57 -14.40
CA LEU A 152 27.53 -11.16 -15.54
C LEU A 152 29.02 -11.37 -15.24
N GLU A 153 29.50 -10.94 -14.07
CA GLU A 153 30.88 -11.13 -13.63
C GLU A 153 31.25 -12.62 -13.49
N ALA A 154 30.34 -13.45 -13.00
CA ALA A 154 30.54 -14.89 -12.92
C ALA A 154 30.62 -15.56 -14.31
N ILE A 155 29.77 -15.14 -15.25
CA ILE A 155 29.79 -15.61 -16.64
C ILE A 155 31.09 -15.18 -17.35
N ARG A 156 31.51 -13.92 -17.19
CA ARG A 156 32.78 -13.42 -17.74
C ARG A 156 33.97 -14.25 -17.28
N LYS A 157 34.06 -14.55 -15.97
CA LYS A 157 35.13 -15.39 -15.41
C LYS A 157 35.13 -16.80 -16.02
N ARG A 158 33.95 -17.40 -16.20
CA ARG A 158 33.84 -18.73 -16.84
C ARG A 158 34.24 -18.72 -18.30
N ILE A 159 33.85 -17.70 -19.08
CA ILE A 159 34.24 -17.55 -20.49
C ILE A 159 35.77 -17.42 -20.61
N GLN A 160 36.40 -16.61 -19.75
CA GLN A 160 37.85 -16.43 -19.72
C GLN A 160 38.60 -17.72 -19.34
N GLN A 161 38.03 -18.55 -18.47
CA GLN A 161 38.64 -19.81 -18.02
C GLN A 161 38.42 -20.96 -19.02
N ALA A 162 37.30 -20.98 -19.75
CA ALA A 162 36.92 -22.07 -20.63
C ALA A 162 37.51 -21.95 -22.04
N SER A 163 37.91 -20.75 -22.49
CA SER A 163 38.19 -20.54 -23.91
C SER A 163 39.64 -20.75 -24.31
N LYS A 164 39.91 -21.85 -25.03
CA LYS A 164 41.11 -22.03 -25.88
C LYS A 164 40.81 -21.94 -27.39
N GLU A 165 39.55 -21.96 -27.83
CA GLU A 165 39.20 -22.06 -29.26
C GLU A 165 38.33 -20.90 -29.79
N VAL A 166 37.59 -20.19 -28.94
CA VAL A 166 36.83 -18.97 -29.33
C VAL A 166 37.55 -17.75 -28.75
N PRO A 167 37.76 -16.65 -29.48
CA PRO A 167 38.38 -15.46 -28.89
C PRO A 167 37.45 -14.94 -27.78
N GLY A 168 37.86 -15.08 -26.51
CA GLY A 168 37.05 -14.67 -25.35
C GLY A 168 36.60 -13.21 -25.46
N GLU A 169 37.35 -12.40 -26.19
CA GLU A 169 37.04 -11.02 -26.57
C GLU A 169 35.69 -10.86 -27.30
N VAL A 170 35.36 -11.74 -28.25
CA VAL A 170 34.11 -11.64 -29.04
C VAL A 170 32.89 -11.94 -28.17
N MET A 171 33.00 -12.94 -27.29
CA MET A 171 31.94 -13.29 -26.34
C MET A 171 31.75 -12.20 -25.29
N LEU A 172 32.84 -11.61 -24.78
CA LEU A 172 32.80 -10.51 -23.81
C LEU A 172 32.17 -9.24 -24.43
N GLN A 173 32.51 -8.91 -25.68
CA GLN A 173 31.91 -7.78 -26.41
C GLN A 173 30.39 -7.95 -26.60
N THR A 174 29.96 -9.16 -26.97
CA THR A 174 28.54 -9.49 -27.12
C THR A 174 27.79 -9.37 -25.79
N LEU A 175 28.36 -9.91 -24.72
CA LEU A 175 27.79 -9.84 -23.36
C LEU A 175 27.65 -8.38 -22.89
N ASN A 176 28.63 -7.53 -23.20
CA ASN A 176 28.60 -6.11 -22.84
C ASN A 176 27.50 -5.33 -23.56
N LYS A 177 27.29 -5.60 -24.86
CA LYS A 177 26.21 -4.98 -25.63
C LYS A 177 24.83 -5.35 -25.08
N ILE A 178 24.63 -6.64 -24.75
CA ILE A 178 23.37 -7.12 -24.15
C ILE A 178 23.13 -6.44 -22.80
N TYR A 179 24.14 -6.40 -21.93
CA TYR A 179 24.02 -5.75 -20.63
C TYR A 179 23.72 -4.25 -20.73
N GLN A 180 24.38 -3.53 -21.65
CA GLN A 180 24.11 -2.11 -21.87
C GLN A 180 22.68 -1.86 -22.36
N GLN A 181 22.16 -2.68 -23.28
CA GLN A 181 20.79 -2.54 -23.77
C GLN A 181 19.73 -2.80 -22.69
N ALA A 182 19.99 -3.73 -21.77
CA ALA A 182 19.08 -4.04 -20.66
C ALA A 182 18.98 -2.92 -19.61
N GLN A 183 19.94 -1.99 -19.54
CA GLN A 183 19.90 -0.85 -18.59
C GLN A 183 19.03 0.33 -19.06
N TYR A 184 18.52 0.32 -20.29
CA TYR A 184 17.70 1.40 -20.86
C TYR A 184 16.21 1.01 -21.03
N ILE A 185 15.81 -0.15 -20.52
CA ILE A 185 14.42 -0.64 -20.48
C ILE A 185 13.93 -0.53 -19.04
#